data_AF-A0A078FE40-F1
#
_entry.id   AF-A0A078FE40-F1
#
_cell.length_a   1.000
_cell.length_b   1.000
_cell.length_c   1.000
_cell.angle_alpha   90.00
_cell.angle_beta   90.00
_cell.angle_gamma   90.00
#
_symmetry.space_group_name_H-M   'P 1'
#
loop_
_entity.id
_entity.type
_entity.pdbx_description
1 polymer ?
#
loop_
_entity_poly.entity_id
_entity_poly.type
_entity_poly.pdbx_seq_one_letter_code
_entity_poly.pdbx_strand_id
1 'polypeptide(L)'
;MYHSIAIALPDGKVLIGGSNTNDGYRYDVEYPTELRIEKFSPPYLDPALANMRPKIVNTDTPKQIKFGQTFNVKIELKQANVAKENVMVTMLAPPFTTHAVSMNMRLLLLGISDVKKEHGDVHQIQAVAPPSGNVAPPGYYLLYAVYNGVPSVGEWIQIV
;
A
#
# COMPACT_ATOMS: atom_id res chain seq x y z
N MET A 1 21.92 6.26 -7.49
CA MET A 1 23.37 6.17 -7.22
C MET A 1 23.56 5.37 -5.93
N TYR A 2 24.80 5.14 -5.48
CA TYR A 2 25.06 4.50 -4.17
C TYR A 2 24.41 5.30 -3.03
N HIS A 3 23.98 4.61 -1.96
CA HIS A 3 23.23 5.19 -0.82
C HIS A 3 21.90 5.90 -1.18
N SER A 4 21.28 5.56 -2.31
CA SER A 4 19.90 5.97 -2.62
C SER A 4 18.87 4.96 -2.08
N ILE A 5 17.66 5.43 -1.78
CA ILE A 5 16.51 4.60 -1.37
C ILE A 5 15.25 4.98 -2.14
N ALA A 6 14.32 4.03 -2.25
CA ALA A 6 12.94 4.26 -2.69
C ALA A 6 11.98 3.41 -1.86
N ILE A 7 10.93 4.02 -1.29
CA ILE A 7 9.97 3.33 -0.40
C ILE A 7 8.54 3.78 -0.71
N ALA A 8 7.62 2.83 -0.85
CA ALA A 8 6.19 3.13 -0.98
C ALA A 8 5.60 3.61 0.35
N LEU A 9 4.79 4.67 0.30
CA LEU A 9 4.16 5.30 1.45
C LEU A 9 2.65 4.99 1.51
N PRO A 10 2.04 5.08 2.71
CA PRO A 10 0.61 4.83 2.89
C PRO A 10 -0.30 5.64 1.95
N ASP A 11 0.09 6.84 1.53
CA ASP A 11 -0.75 7.64 0.63
C ASP A 11 -0.64 7.24 -0.86
N GLY A 12 0.02 6.12 -1.17
CA GLY A 12 0.19 5.60 -2.53
C GLY A 12 1.31 6.28 -3.31
N LYS A 13 2.17 7.05 -2.65
CA LYS A 13 3.31 7.71 -3.30
C LYS A 13 4.61 6.98 -2.98
N VAL A 14 5.69 7.33 -3.68
CA VAL A 14 7.03 6.76 -3.43
C VAL A 14 7.95 7.84 -2.89
N LEU A 15 8.47 7.63 -1.69
CA LEU A 15 9.54 8.43 -1.11
C LEU A 15 10.85 8.09 -1.80
N ILE A 16 11.59 9.09 -2.24
CA ILE A 16 12.90 8.96 -2.87
C ILE A 16 13.87 9.83 -2.07
N GLY A 17 15.07 9.33 -1.80
CA GLY A 17 16.07 10.10 -1.09
C GLY A 17 17.45 9.45 -1.09
N GLY A 18 18.42 10.17 -0.52
CA GLY A 18 19.83 9.79 -0.52
C GLY A 18 20.47 9.94 -1.89
N SER A 19 21.52 9.17 -2.14
CA SER A 19 22.62 9.42 -3.09
C SER A 19 23.83 10.05 -2.41
N ASN A 20 24.72 9.20 -1.92
CA ASN A 20 26.04 9.60 -1.46
C ASN A 20 27.07 8.53 -1.81
N THR A 21 27.86 8.76 -2.85
CA THR A 21 28.93 7.84 -3.22
C THR A 21 30.27 8.18 -2.56
N ASN A 22 30.30 9.22 -1.71
CA ASN A 22 31.52 9.81 -1.17
C ASN A 22 31.76 9.41 0.29
N ASP A 23 33.02 9.48 0.71
CA ASP A 23 33.38 9.47 2.12
C ASP A 23 33.03 10.83 2.75
N GLY A 24 31.94 10.85 3.52
CA GLY A 24 31.35 12.04 4.13
C GLY A 24 30.43 12.83 3.18
N TYR A 25 30.13 14.06 3.58
CA TYR A 25 29.33 14.99 2.78
C TYR A 25 30.26 15.82 1.88
N ARG A 26 30.15 15.61 0.56
CA ARG A 26 30.95 16.33 -0.44
C ARG A 26 30.05 16.92 -1.51
N TYR A 27 30.19 18.21 -1.78
CA TYR A 27 29.31 18.94 -2.69
C TYR A 27 29.99 19.40 -3.99
N ASP A 28 31.32 19.54 -4.00
CA ASP A 28 32.10 19.96 -5.18
C ASP A 28 32.84 18.76 -5.78
N VAL A 29 32.07 17.78 -6.25
CA VAL A 29 32.54 16.51 -6.86
C VAL A 29 31.57 16.08 -7.97
N GLU A 30 31.97 15.16 -8.85
CA GLU A 30 31.13 14.69 -9.98
C GLU A 30 29.75 14.18 -9.54
N TYR A 31 29.68 13.49 -8.39
CA TYR A 31 28.45 13.00 -7.79
C TYR A 31 28.30 13.58 -6.37
N PRO A 32 27.76 14.81 -6.24
CA PRO A 32 27.56 15.44 -4.94
C PRO A 32 26.66 14.61 -4.02
N THR A 33 26.86 14.76 -2.71
CA THR A 33 25.92 14.26 -1.71
C THR A 33 24.55 14.91 -1.90
N GLU A 34 23.51 14.09 -2.03
CA GLU A 34 22.12 14.53 -2.11
C GLU A 34 21.43 14.36 -0.76
N LEU A 35 20.87 15.46 -0.25
CA LEU A 35 20.16 15.50 1.03
C LEU A 35 18.66 15.80 0.86
N ARG A 36 18.22 16.15 -0.35
CA ARG A 36 16.80 16.36 -0.64
C ARG A 36 16.05 15.03 -0.56
N ILE A 37 14.78 15.16 -0.23
CA ILE A 37 13.83 14.07 -0.21
C ILE A 37 12.70 14.46 -1.14
N GLU A 38 12.35 13.56 -2.03
CA GLU A 38 11.28 13.76 -3.01
C GLU A 38 10.18 12.73 -2.81
N LYS A 39 8.98 13.09 -3.26
CA LYS A 39 7.81 12.22 -3.18
C LYS A 39 7.21 12.09 -4.57
N PHE A 40 7.51 10.98 -5.24
CA PHE A 40 6.96 10.68 -6.56
C PHE A 40 5.48 10.32 -6.44
N SER A 41 4.65 10.94 -7.26
CA SER A 41 3.21 10.68 -7.36
C SER A 41 2.93 9.88 -8.63
N PRO A 42 2.63 8.57 -8.53
CA PRO A 42 2.40 7.74 -9.71
C PRO A 42 1.13 8.14 -10.49
N PRO A 43 0.99 7.74 -11.77
CA PRO A 43 -0.16 8.10 -12.61
C PRO A 43 -1.53 7.71 -12.05
N TYR A 44 -1.60 6.65 -11.23
CA TYR A 44 -2.85 6.26 -10.57
C TYR A 44 -3.36 7.28 -9.52
N LEU A 45 -2.55 8.29 -9.16
CA LEU A 45 -2.94 9.41 -8.29
C LEU A 45 -3.25 10.69 -9.08
N ASP A 46 -3.41 10.61 -10.40
CA ASP A 46 -3.81 11.76 -11.21
C ASP A 46 -5.13 12.36 -10.67
N PRO A 47 -5.25 13.69 -10.52
CA PRO A 47 -6.46 14.34 -10.06
C PRO A 47 -7.73 13.96 -10.85
N ALA A 48 -7.61 13.63 -12.14
CA ALA A 48 -8.73 13.15 -12.96
C ALA A 48 -9.31 11.80 -12.48
N LEU A 49 -8.53 11.02 -11.72
CA LEU A 49 -8.94 9.72 -11.16
C LEU A 49 -9.45 9.82 -9.71
N ALA A 50 -9.55 11.03 -9.15
CA ALA A 50 -9.87 11.23 -7.73
C ALA A 50 -11.21 10.60 -7.31
N ASN A 51 -12.21 10.57 -8.19
CA ASN A 51 -13.52 9.94 -7.94
C ASN A 51 -13.49 8.41 -8.00
N MET A 52 -12.42 7.81 -8.51
CA MET A 52 -12.20 6.36 -8.55
C MET A 52 -11.41 5.85 -7.35
N ARG A 53 -10.88 6.76 -6.51
CA ARG A 53 -10.07 6.40 -5.36
C ARG A 53 -10.95 5.91 -4.20
N PRO A 54 -10.89 4.62 -3.80
CA PRO A 54 -11.65 4.14 -2.66
C PRO A 54 -11.11 4.74 -1.36
N LYS A 55 -11.97 4.93 -0.37
CA LYS A 55 -11.57 5.29 1.00
C LYS A 55 -11.93 4.15 1.94
N ILE A 56 -10.95 3.54 2.59
CA ILE A 56 -11.20 2.51 3.60
C ILE A 56 -11.85 3.17 4.83
N VAL A 57 -12.95 2.59 5.31
CA VAL A 57 -13.61 2.98 6.56
C VAL A 57 -12.88 2.28 7.70
N ASN A 58 -11.92 2.99 8.29
CA ASN A 58 -10.98 2.47 9.28
C ASN A 58 -11.68 1.88 10.53
N THR A 59 -12.76 2.53 11.03
CA THR A 59 -13.48 2.10 12.23
C THR A 59 -14.15 0.73 12.09
N ASP A 60 -14.48 0.35 10.85
CA ASP A 60 -15.24 -0.85 10.53
C ASP A 60 -14.37 -1.95 9.91
N THR A 61 -13.06 -1.68 9.76
CA THR A 61 -12.10 -2.64 9.22
C THR A 61 -11.23 -3.19 10.36
N PRO A 62 -11.12 -4.52 10.54
CA PRO A 62 -10.31 -5.11 11.60
C PRO A 62 -8.86 -4.64 11.59
N LYS A 63 -8.30 -4.40 12.78
CA LYS A 63 -6.89 -4.03 12.96
C LYS A 63 -5.95 -5.22 13.13
N GLN A 64 -6.52 -6.37 13.49
CA GLN A 64 -5.80 -7.63 13.63
C GLN A 64 -6.57 -8.73 12.91
N ILE A 65 -5.83 -9.61 12.22
CA ILE A 65 -6.36 -10.77 11.52
C ILE A 65 -5.48 -11.99 11.79
N LYS A 66 -6.09 -13.17 11.82
CA LYS A 66 -5.40 -14.45 11.90
C LYS A 66 -5.23 -15.07 10.52
N PHE A 67 -4.29 -15.99 10.38
CA PHE A 67 -4.11 -16.74 9.14
C PHE A 67 -5.39 -17.47 8.70
N GLY A 68 -5.70 -17.41 7.40
CA GLY A 68 -6.88 -18.03 6.78
C GLY A 68 -8.23 -17.44 7.21
N GLN A 69 -8.25 -16.44 8.09
CA GLN A 69 -9.47 -15.77 8.53
C GLN A 69 -10.12 -15.02 7.37
N THR A 70 -11.43 -15.13 7.25
CA THR A 70 -12.23 -14.22 6.42
C THR A 70 -12.58 -12.97 7.22
N PHE A 71 -12.41 -11.79 6.62
CA PHE A 71 -12.66 -10.50 7.27
C PHE A 71 -13.24 -9.49 6.29
N ASN A 72 -13.93 -8.48 6.83
CA ASN A 72 -14.59 -7.46 6.02
C ASN A 72 -13.71 -6.20 5.95
N VAL A 73 -13.53 -5.68 4.74
CA VAL A 73 -12.94 -4.37 4.46
C VAL A 73 -14.06 -3.49 3.93
N LYS A 74 -14.40 -2.43 4.65
CA LYS A 74 -15.42 -1.47 4.21
C LYS A 74 -14.76 -0.31 3.48
N ILE A 75 -15.34 0.07 2.35
CA ILE A 75 -14.88 1.21 1.55
C ILE A 75 -16.03 2.16 1.22
N GLU A 76 -15.73 3.46 1.19
CA GLU A 76 -16.54 4.47 0.54
C GLU A 76 -16.03 4.66 -0.89
N LEU A 77 -16.92 4.49 -1.88
CA LEU A 77 -16.61 4.70 -3.29
C LEU A 77 -17.88 5.05 -4.09
N LYS A 78 -17.89 6.24 -4.69
CA LYS A 78 -18.99 6.81 -5.47
C LYS A 78 -19.05 6.26 -6.90
N GLN A 79 -19.12 4.94 -7.03
CA GLN A 79 -19.15 4.24 -8.32
C GLN A 79 -20.34 3.28 -8.33
N ALA A 80 -21.07 3.25 -9.45
CA ALA A 80 -22.31 2.47 -9.56
C ALA A 80 -22.05 0.95 -9.58
N ASN A 81 -20.94 0.53 -10.20
CA ASN A 81 -20.59 -0.87 -10.41
C ASN A 81 -19.30 -1.20 -9.66
N VAL A 82 -19.40 -1.44 -8.35
CA VAL A 82 -18.29 -1.97 -7.54
C VAL A 82 -18.53 -3.47 -7.38
N ALA A 83 -17.66 -4.26 -7.98
CA ALA A 83 -17.81 -5.70 -8.09
C ALA A 83 -16.45 -6.38 -7.91
N LYS A 84 -16.47 -7.71 -7.77
CA LYS A 84 -15.26 -8.48 -7.49
C LYS A 84 -14.20 -8.36 -8.59
N GLU A 85 -14.62 -8.13 -9.83
CA GLU A 85 -13.75 -8.10 -11.00
C GLU A 85 -12.95 -6.80 -11.11
N ASN A 86 -13.43 -5.72 -10.46
CA ASN A 86 -12.80 -4.39 -10.53
C ASN A 86 -12.20 -3.92 -9.19
N VAL A 87 -12.25 -4.78 -8.17
CA VAL A 87 -11.68 -4.51 -6.85
C VAL A 87 -10.56 -5.50 -6.54
N MET A 88 -9.47 -4.99 -5.97
CA MET A 88 -8.45 -5.80 -5.31
C MET A 88 -8.30 -5.34 -3.86
N VAL A 89 -7.93 -6.28 -2.99
CA VAL A 89 -7.46 -5.98 -1.63
C VAL A 89 -6.02 -6.47 -1.55
N THR A 90 -5.11 -5.57 -1.18
CA THR A 90 -3.68 -5.87 -1.12
C THR A 90 -3.10 -5.56 0.25
N MET A 91 -2.08 -6.32 0.68
CA MET A 91 -1.29 -6.03 1.88
C MET A 91 0.18 -5.86 1.49
N LEU A 92 0.74 -4.68 1.74
CA LEU A 92 2.15 -4.38 1.53
C LEU A 92 2.90 -4.47 2.85
N ALA A 93 3.92 -5.32 2.93
CA ALA A 93 4.86 -5.28 4.04
C ALA A 93 5.81 -4.08 3.86
N PRO A 94 5.89 -3.17 4.84
CA PRO A 94 6.79 -2.03 4.75
C PRO A 94 8.25 -2.52 4.77
N PRO A 95 9.10 -2.02 3.86
CA PRO A 95 10.49 -2.43 3.83
C PRO A 95 11.38 -1.57 4.73
N PHE A 96 12.51 -2.15 5.12
CA PHE A 96 13.71 -1.39 5.45
C PHE A 96 14.60 -1.37 4.21
N THR A 97 14.90 -0.19 3.67
CA THR A 97 15.64 -0.07 2.39
C THR A 97 16.97 0.63 2.58
N THR A 98 18.05 -0.01 2.14
CA THR A 98 19.40 0.58 2.11
C THR A 98 20.26 -0.14 1.07
N HIS A 99 21.26 0.53 0.49
CA HIS A 99 22.21 -0.08 -0.45
C HIS A 99 21.54 -0.87 -1.59
N ALA A 100 20.45 -0.32 -2.14
CA ALA A 100 19.61 -0.96 -3.17
C ALA A 100 18.95 -2.30 -2.76
N VAL A 101 18.91 -2.61 -1.46
CA VAL A 101 18.21 -3.77 -0.90
C VAL A 101 17.02 -3.30 -0.09
N SER A 102 15.83 -3.78 -0.42
CA SER A 102 14.58 -3.56 0.33
C SER A 102 14.23 -4.83 1.10
N MET A 103 14.72 -4.93 2.33
CA MET A 103 14.44 -6.06 3.20
C MET A 103 12.96 -6.05 3.59
N ASN A 104 12.35 -7.24 3.62
CA ASN A 104 10.95 -7.49 4.00
C ASN A 104 9.88 -7.05 2.99
N MET A 105 10.19 -6.28 1.94
CA MET A 105 9.16 -5.82 0.97
C MET A 105 8.45 -7.01 0.32
N ARG A 106 7.13 -7.07 0.46
CA ARG A 106 6.27 -8.01 -0.27
C ARG A 106 4.91 -7.39 -0.46
N LEU A 107 4.33 -7.57 -1.64
CA LEU A 107 2.94 -7.23 -1.92
C LEU A 107 2.13 -8.52 -1.99
N LEU A 108 1.10 -8.61 -1.16
CA LEU A 108 0.18 -9.74 -1.11
C LEU A 108 -1.12 -9.30 -1.77
N LEU A 109 -1.61 -10.08 -2.73
CA LEU A 109 -2.99 -9.98 -3.20
C LEU A 109 -3.84 -10.92 -2.35
N LEU A 110 -4.85 -10.38 -1.68
CA LEU A 110 -5.77 -11.19 -0.87
C LEU A 110 -6.88 -11.77 -1.74
N GLY A 111 -7.33 -12.97 -1.37
CA GLY A 111 -8.54 -13.53 -1.95
C GLY A 111 -9.75 -12.69 -1.57
N ILE A 112 -10.64 -12.44 -2.52
CA ILE A 112 -11.94 -11.81 -2.26
C ILE A 112 -13.01 -12.90 -2.45
N SER A 113 -13.82 -13.16 -1.45
CA SER A 113 -14.95 -14.08 -1.57
C SER A 113 -16.18 -13.37 -2.13
N ASP A 114 -16.42 -12.13 -1.72
CA ASP A 114 -17.65 -11.39 -2.00
C ASP A 114 -17.45 -9.87 -1.98
N VAL A 115 -18.25 -9.14 -2.75
CA VAL A 115 -18.32 -7.67 -2.76
C VAL A 115 -19.78 -7.26 -2.80
N LYS A 116 -20.23 -6.50 -1.80
CA LYS A 116 -21.63 -6.09 -1.67
C LYS A 116 -21.74 -4.61 -1.38
N LYS A 117 -22.68 -3.95 -2.05
CA LYS A 117 -23.11 -2.60 -1.67
C LYS A 117 -23.91 -2.69 -0.36
N GLU A 118 -23.58 -1.85 0.61
CA GLU A 118 -24.35 -1.75 1.86
C GLU A 118 -25.39 -0.62 1.76
N HIS A 119 -24.97 0.62 2.02
CA HIS A 119 -25.82 1.80 2.05
C HIS A 119 -25.09 2.99 1.45
N GLY A 120 -25.82 3.90 0.80
CA GLY A 120 -25.21 5.05 0.13
C GLY A 120 -24.11 4.64 -0.85
N ASP A 121 -22.89 5.14 -0.62
CA ASP A 121 -21.68 4.84 -1.40
C ASP A 121 -20.73 3.87 -0.68
N VAL A 122 -21.22 3.16 0.36
CA VAL A 122 -20.44 2.20 1.14
C VAL A 122 -20.57 0.80 0.55
N HIS A 123 -19.42 0.14 0.39
CA HIS A 123 -19.32 -1.23 -0.08
C HIS A 123 -18.51 -2.06 0.91
N GLN A 124 -18.94 -3.29 1.14
CA GLN A 124 -18.23 -4.27 1.95
C GLN A 124 -17.54 -5.28 1.04
N ILE A 125 -16.23 -5.43 1.20
CA ILE A 125 -15.41 -6.42 0.52
C ILE A 125 -15.05 -7.50 1.54
N GLN A 126 -15.47 -8.73 1.29
CA GLN A 126 -15.08 -9.85 2.12
C GLN A 126 -13.76 -10.43 1.59
N ALA A 127 -12.69 -10.22 2.35
CA ALA A 127 -11.32 -10.65 2.03
C ALA A 127 -10.91 -11.86 2.87
N VAL A 128 -9.94 -12.62 2.37
CA VAL A 128 -9.36 -13.78 3.04
C VAL A 128 -7.90 -13.47 3.38
N ALA A 129 -7.57 -13.56 4.67
CA ALA A 129 -6.22 -13.37 5.18
C ALA A 129 -5.26 -14.40 4.59
N PRO A 130 -3.94 -14.11 4.53
CA PRO A 130 -2.95 -15.07 4.06
C PRO A 130 -3.06 -16.42 4.78
N PRO A 131 -2.79 -17.55 4.11
CA PRO A 131 -3.07 -18.87 4.68
C PRO A 131 -2.04 -19.30 5.75
N SER A 132 -0.84 -18.72 5.76
CA SER A 132 0.21 -19.07 6.72
C SER A 132 1.32 -18.01 6.79
N GLY A 133 2.13 -18.11 7.86
CA GLY A 133 3.32 -17.27 8.08
C GLY A 133 4.42 -17.46 7.03
N ASN A 134 4.42 -18.58 6.30
CA ASN A 134 5.36 -18.80 5.20
C ASN A 134 5.11 -17.84 4.03
N VAL A 135 3.84 -17.50 3.79
CA VAL A 135 3.44 -16.52 2.76
C VAL A 135 3.60 -15.10 3.29
N ALA A 136 3.09 -14.85 4.50
CA ALA A 136 3.08 -13.53 5.14
C ALA A 136 3.45 -13.66 6.62
N PRO A 137 4.72 -13.46 7.01
CA PRO A 137 5.14 -13.52 8.39
C PRO A 137 4.28 -12.61 9.30
N PRO A 138 4.02 -12.99 10.56
CA PRO A 138 3.33 -12.13 11.50
C PRO A 138 3.97 -10.75 11.59
N GLY A 139 3.16 -9.69 11.67
CA GLY A 139 3.65 -8.32 11.66
C GLY A 139 2.66 -7.33 11.08
N TYR A 140 3.10 -6.08 10.94
CA TYR A 140 2.31 -4.98 10.41
C TYR A 140 2.44 -4.88 8.90
N TYR A 141 1.31 -4.62 8.26
CA TYR A 141 1.17 -4.44 6.83
C TYR A 141 0.29 -3.22 6.55
N LEU A 142 0.48 -2.61 5.37
CA LEU A 142 -0.42 -1.61 4.83
C LEU A 142 -1.46 -2.30 3.95
N LEU A 143 -2.72 -2.25 4.36
CA LEU A 143 -3.87 -2.73 3.61
C LEU A 143 -4.36 -1.66 2.64
N TYR A 144 -4.53 -2.00 1.37
CA TYR A 144 -5.13 -1.13 0.36
C TYR A 144 -6.34 -1.80 -0.27
N ALA A 145 -7.38 -1.02 -0.53
CA ALA A 145 -8.40 -1.34 -1.50
C ALA A 145 -8.07 -0.65 -2.81
N VAL A 146 -8.11 -1.37 -3.93
CA VAL A 146 -7.77 -0.85 -5.25
C VAL A 146 -8.98 -1.03 -6.15
N TYR A 147 -9.46 0.05 -6.76
CA TYR A 147 -10.56 0.02 -7.73
C TYR A 147 -10.04 0.43 -9.11
N ASN A 148 -10.17 -0.44 -10.11
CA ASN A 148 -9.67 -0.19 -11.48
C ASN A 148 -8.24 0.38 -11.52
N GLY A 149 -7.35 -0.15 -10.67
CA GLY A 149 -5.95 0.29 -10.60
C GLY A 149 -5.67 1.53 -9.73
N VAL A 150 -6.69 2.16 -9.15
CA VAL A 150 -6.57 3.32 -8.25
C VAL A 150 -6.59 2.86 -6.78
N PRO A 151 -5.48 2.98 -6.02
CA PRO A 151 -5.41 2.53 -4.65
C PRO A 151 -5.95 3.57 -3.66
N SER A 152 -6.55 3.09 -2.56
CA SER A 152 -6.90 3.90 -1.40
C SER A 152 -5.66 4.51 -0.72
N VAL A 153 -5.87 5.31 0.33
CA VAL A 153 -4.82 5.44 1.36
C VAL A 153 -4.74 4.10 2.10
N GLY A 154 -3.51 3.68 2.40
CA GLY A 154 -3.20 2.44 3.08
C GLY A 154 -3.52 2.52 4.56
N GLU A 155 -4.15 1.46 5.08
CA GLU A 155 -4.51 1.32 6.48
C GLU A 155 -3.65 0.27 7.17
N TRP A 156 -3.16 0.57 8.37
CA TRP A 156 -2.36 -0.41 9.12
C TRP A 156 -3.25 -1.55 9.61
N ILE A 157 -2.79 -2.78 9.34
CA ILE A 157 -3.37 -4.02 9.84
C ILE A 157 -2.22 -4.94 10.29
N GLN A 158 -2.48 -5.77 11.30
CA GLN A 158 -1.50 -6.70 11.84
C GLN A 158 -1.97 -8.14 11.64
N ILE A 159 -1.07 -9.00 11.17
CA ILE A 159 -1.27 -10.44 11.20
C ILE A 159 -0.76 -10.96 12.55
N VAL A 160 -1.63 -11.66 13.28
CA VAL A 160 -1.39 -12.23 14.62
C VAL A 160 -1.62 -13.73 14.67
#